data_AF-A0A5C5Z379-F1
#
_entry.id   AF-A0A5C5Z379-F1
#
_cell.length_a   1.000
_cell.length_b   1.000
_cell.length_c   1.000
_cell.angle_alpha   90.00
_cell.angle_beta   90.00
_cell.angle_gamma   90.00
#
_symmetry.space_group_name_H-M   'P 1'
#
loop_
_entity.id
_entity.type
_entity.pdbx_description
1 polymer ?
#
loop_
_entity_poly.entity_id
_entity_poly.type
_entity_poly.pdbx_seq_one_letter_code
_entity_poly.pdbx_strand_id
1 'polypeptide(L)'
;MNGPSWREQFSRTAGNQPATLIAICDAFLQEVPMLVGQIKQAVKSNDANSLRIAAHTLKSCLRYVAPADDVNVAWEIEKNANSPDAITEAQVDDIERIATHWCQCVKTLQQETEQL
;
A
#
# COMPACT_ATOMS: atom_id res chain seq x y z
N MET A 1 15.04 -20.56 5.52
CA MET A 1 15.26 -19.88 4.22
C MET A 1 14.86 -18.43 4.41
N ASN A 2 15.80 -17.49 4.38
CA ASN A 2 15.46 -16.07 4.31
C ASN A 2 15.23 -15.74 2.83
N GLY A 3 14.00 -15.45 2.46
CA GLY A 3 13.68 -14.96 1.11
C GLY A 3 14.37 -13.63 0.81
N PRO A 4 14.28 -13.12 -0.42
CA PRO A 4 14.78 -11.78 -0.74
C PRO A 4 14.13 -10.76 0.18
N SER A 5 14.89 -9.76 0.60
CA SER A 5 14.34 -8.58 1.28
C SER A 5 13.31 -7.89 0.39
N TRP A 6 12.39 -7.12 1.00
CA TRP A 6 11.41 -6.36 0.23
C TRP A 6 12.07 -5.43 -0.79
N ARG A 7 13.24 -4.86 -0.47
CA ARG A 7 14.01 -4.01 -1.38
C ARG A 7 14.45 -4.80 -2.62
N GLU A 8 15.02 -5.98 -2.43
CA GLU A 8 15.44 -6.84 -3.54
C GLU A 8 14.24 -7.32 -4.38
N GLN A 9 13.12 -7.66 -3.73
CA GLN A 9 11.89 -8.03 -4.43
C GLN A 9 11.37 -6.87 -5.30
N PHE A 10 11.33 -5.66 -4.74
CA PHE A 10 10.83 -4.48 -5.42
C PHE A 10 11.74 -4.07 -6.59
N SER A 11 13.07 -4.10 -6.40
CA SER A 11 14.05 -3.91 -7.47
C SER A 11 13.90 -4.94 -8.59
N ARG A 12 13.62 -6.21 -8.27
CA ARG A 12 13.37 -7.26 -9.28
C ARG A 12 12.10 -6.99 -10.08
N THR A 13 11.03 -6.49 -9.46
CA THR A 13 9.82 -6.06 -10.18
C THR A 13 10.12 -4.93 -11.17
N ALA A 14 11.11 -4.07 -10.86
CA ALA A 14 11.62 -3.04 -11.76
C ALA A 14 12.62 -3.56 -12.82
N GLY A 15 12.84 -4.88 -12.93
CA GLY A 15 13.85 -5.46 -13.81
C GLY A 15 15.29 -5.11 -13.41
N ASN A 16 15.50 -4.74 -12.14
CA ASN A 16 16.76 -4.22 -11.59
C ASN A 16 17.29 -2.99 -12.35
N GLN A 17 16.41 -2.20 -12.99
CA GLN A 17 16.78 -0.96 -13.66
C GLN A 17 16.53 0.23 -12.73
N PRO A 18 17.55 1.04 -12.39
CA PRO A 18 17.39 2.16 -11.46
C PRO A 18 16.29 3.15 -11.87
N ALA A 19 16.24 3.54 -13.15
CA ALA A 19 15.23 4.45 -13.66
C ALA A 19 13.79 3.88 -13.54
N THR A 20 13.63 2.58 -13.81
CA THR A 20 12.34 1.90 -13.64
C THR A 20 11.95 1.80 -12.16
N LEU A 21 12.92 1.55 -11.28
CA LEU A 21 12.67 1.49 -9.84
C LEU A 21 12.20 2.84 -9.31
N ILE A 22 12.86 3.94 -9.70
CA ILE A 22 12.46 5.31 -9.35
C ILE A 22 11.02 5.58 -9.82
N ALA A 23 10.68 5.25 -11.07
CA ALA A 23 9.33 5.46 -11.59
C ALA A 23 8.24 4.64 -10.86
N ILE A 24 8.55 3.41 -10.46
CA ILE A 24 7.63 2.58 -9.66
C ILE A 24 7.51 3.13 -8.24
N CYS A 25 8.60 3.62 -7.65
CA CYS A 25 8.56 4.33 -6.37
C CYS A 25 7.65 5.57 -6.45
N ASP A 26 7.78 6.40 -7.48
CA ASP A 26 6.92 7.57 -7.69
C ASP A 26 5.44 7.20 -7.77
N ALA A 27 5.12 6.17 -8.57
CA ALA A 27 3.75 5.67 -8.67
C ALA A 27 3.23 5.19 -7.31
N PHE A 28 4.01 4.40 -6.57
CA PHE A 28 3.64 3.93 -5.24
C PHE A 28 3.40 5.09 -4.26
N LEU A 29 4.31 6.08 -4.23
CA LEU A 29 4.24 7.24 -3.33
C LEU A 29 3.07 8.18 -3.64
N GLN A 30 2.60 8.18 -4.89
CA GLN A 30 1.40 8.92 -5.28
C GLN A 30 0.11 8.12 -5.01
N GLU A 31 0.08 6.84 -5.36
CA GLU A 31 -1.13 6.02 -5.31
C GLU A 31 -1.53 5.64 -3.88
N VAL A 32 -0.57 5.22 -3.05
CA VAL A 32 -0.87 4.66 -1.72
C VAL A 32 -1.59 5.68 -0.81
N PRO A 33 -1.12 6.94 -0.66
CA PRO A 33 -1.83 7.93 0.15
C PRO A 33 -3.23 8.26 -0.40
N MET A 34 -3.38 8.31 -1.73
CA MET A 34 -4.67 8.53 -2.37
C MET A 34 -5.66 7.40 -2.06
N LEU A 35 -5.22 6.15 -2.13
CA LEU A 35 -6.05 4.97 -1.83
C LEU A 35 -6.49 4.95 -0.37
N VAL A 36 -5.61 5.31 0.57
CA VAL A 36 -5.99 5.46 1.99
C VAL A 36 -7.04 6.55 2.16
N GLY A 37 -6.88 7.69 1.50
CA GLY A 37 -7.88 8.76 1.49
C GLY A 37 -9.24 8.30 0.96
N GLN A 38 -9.24 7.49 -0.11
CA GLN A 38 -10.45 6.90 -0.69
C GLN A 38 -11.11 5.90 0.26
N ILE A 39 -10.34 5.05 0.94
CA ILE A 39 -10.86 4.13 1.98
C ILE A 39 -11.54 4.93 3.10
N LYS A 40 -10.85 5.96 3.62
CA LYS A 40 -11.39 6.85 4.67
C LYS A 40 -12.70 7.49 4.24
N GLN A 41 -12.77 8.00 3.02
CA GLN A 41 -13.98 8.62 2.49
C GLN A 41 -15.09 7.59 2.26
N ALA A 42 -14.78 6.42 1.71
CA ALA A 42 -15.76 5.39 1.41
C ALA A 42 -16.41 4.83 2.68
N VAL A 43 -15.65 4.63 3.76
CA VAL A 43 -16.19 4.29 5.09
C VAL A 43 -17.16 5.37 5.57
N LYS A 44 -16.75 6.65 5.54
CA LYS A 44 -17.62 7.77 5.96
C LYS A 44 -18.88 7.93 5.12
N SER A 45 -18.80 7.60 3.84
CA SER A 45 -19.91 7.76 2.88
C SER A 45 -20.78 6.51 2.79
N ASN A 46 -20.43 5.45 3.51
CA ASN A 46 -21.02 4.11 3.38
C ASN A 46 -21.02 3.57 1.93
N ASP A 47 -19.94 3.84 1.17
CA ASP A 47 -19.79 3.42 -0.23
C ASP A 47 -18.99 2.11 -0.31
N ALA A 48 -19.73 1.01 -0.33
CA ALA A 48 -19.18 -0.34 -0.39
C ALA A 48 -18.34 -0.61 -1.66
N ASN A 49 -18.69 0.00 -2.79
CA ASN A 49 -17.99 -0.26 -4.05
C ASN A 49 -16.63 0.45 -4.06
N SER A 50 -16.62 1.73 -3.73
CA SER A 50 -15.38 2.51 -3.63
C SER A 50 -14.45 1.94 -2.57
N LEU A 51 -14.98 1.51 -1.41
CA LEU A 51 -14.20 0.90 -0.35
C LEU A 51 -13.49 -0.37 -0.84
N ARG A 52 -14.21 -1.26 -1.54
CA ARG A 52 -13.64 -2.50 -2.07
C ARG A 52 -12.54 -2.24 -3.07
N ILE A 53 -12.79 -1.35 -4.04
CA ILE A 53 -11.83 -1.05 -5.10
C ILE A 53 -10.55 -0.45 -4.49
N ALA A 54 -10.69 0.55 -3.62
CA ALA A 54 -9.54 1.19 -2.99
C ALA A 54 -8.74 0.20 -2.12
N ALA A 55 -9.41 -0.62 -1.31
CA ALA A 55 -8.75 -1.63 -0.47
C ALA A 55 -8.07 -2.74 -1.30
N HIS A 56 -8.71 -3.20 -2.38
CA HIS A 56 -8.12 -4.18 -3.30
C HIS A 56 -6.84 -3.67 -3.97
N THR A 57 -6.87 -2.43 -4.44
CA THR A 57 -5.72 -1.79 -5.08
C THR A 57 -4.61 -1.55 -4.06
N LEU A 58 -4.94 -1.04 -2.87
CA LEU A 58 -3.96 -0.81 -1.80
C LEU A 58 -3.27 -2.12 -1.38
N LYS A 59 -4.04 -3.20 -1.19
CA LYS A 59 -3.52 -4.54 -0.94
C LYS A 59 -2.53 -4.96 -2.03
N SER A 60 -2.84 -4.68 -3.29
CA SER A 60 -1.96 -4.99 -4.42
C SER A 60 -0.65 -4.22 -4.38
N CYS A 61 -0.69 -2.90 -4.10
CA CYS A 61 0.51 -2.09 -3.92
C CYS A 61 1.37 -2.63 -2.78
N LEU A 62 0.78 -2.91 -1.61
CA LEU A 62 1.48 -3.38 -0.43
C LEU A 62 2.16 -4.74 -0.64
N ARG A 63 1.60 -5.65 -1.47
CA ARG A 63 2.20 -6.98 -1.73
C ARG A 63 3.62 -6.94 -2.30
N TYR A 64 4.05 -5.82 -2.87
CA TYR A 64 5.39 -5.69 -3.43
C TYR A 64 6.45 -5.28 -2.40
N VAL A 65 6.04 -4.70 -1.26
CA VAL A 65 6.96 -4.09 -0.30
C VAL A 65 6.74 -4.58 1.13
N ALA A 66 5.51 -4.95 1.50
CA ALA A 66 5.11 -5.19 2.87
C ALA A 66 5.03 -6.69 3.21
N PRO A 67 5.24 -7.06 4.49
CA PRO A 67 5.00 -8.42 4.97
C PRO A 67 3.50 -8.75 4.93
N ALA A 68 3.19 -10.05 5.01
CA ALA A 68 1.82 -10.55 4.94
C ALA A 68 0.88 -9.92 5.99
N ASP A 69 1.39 -9.67 7.20
CA ASP A 69 0.59 -9.08 8.29
C ASP A 69 0.08 -7.67 7.93
N ASP A 70 0.92 -6.85 7.31
CA ASP A 70 0.54 -5.50 6.87
C ASP A 70 -0.43 -5.56 5.68
N VAL A 71 -0.21 -6.50 4.75
CA VAL A 71 -1.11 -6.74 3.61
C VAL A 71 -2.48 -7.22 4.09
N ASN A 72 -2.53 -8.00 5.17
CA ASN A 72 -3.77 -8.57 5.72
C ASN A 72 -4.73 -7.49 6.23
N VAL A 73 -4.22 -6.34 6.68
CA VAL A 73 -5.09 -5.22 7.12
C VAL A 73 -5.90 -4.68 5.94
N ALA A 74 -5.27 -4.42 4.79
CA ALA A 74 -5.98 -4.01 3.57
C ALA A 74 -6.94 -5.09 3.07
N TRP A 75 -6.55 -6.36 3.19
CA TRP A 75 -7.40 -7.50 2.82
C TRP A 75 -8.65 -7.63 3.68
N GLU A 76 -8.55 -7.44 5.00
CA GLU A 76 -9.73 -7.47 5.88
C GLU A 76 -10.68 -6.31 5.59
N ILE A 77 -10.18 -5.11 5.26
CA ILE A 77 -11.05 -4.01 4.81
C ILE A 77 -11.77 -4.37 3.51
N GLU A 78 -11.06 -4.91 2.51
CA GLU A 78 -11.64 -5.33 1.22
C GLU A 78 -12.72 -6.41 1.41
N LYS A 79 -12.44 -7.41 2.25
CA LYS A 79 -13.36 -8.52 2.56
C LYS A 79 -14.64 -8.03 3.22
N ASN A 80 -14.53 -7.07 4.13
CA ASN A 80 -15.65 -6.50 4.87
C ASN A 80 -16.28 -5.28 4.15
N ALA A 81 -15.86 -4.96 2.93
CA ALA A 81 -16.34 -3.78 2.21
C ALA A 81 -17.85 -3.76 1.90
N ASN A 82 -18.56 -4.90 2.01
CA ASN A 82 -20.03 -4.94 1.90
C ASN A 82 -20.76 -4.31 3.10
N SER A 83 -20.04 -4.08 4.20
CA SER A 83 -20.55 -3.45 5.42
C SER A 83 -19.57 -2.36 5.87
N PRO A 84 -19.47 -1.24 5.13
CA PRO A 84 -18.52 -0.16 5.45
C PRO A 84 -18.69 0.39 6.86
N ASP A 85 -19.90 0.37 7.40
CA ASP A 85 -20.26 0.76 8.77
C ASP A 85 -19.65 -0.16 9.84
N ALA A 86 -19.28 -1.39 9.48
CA ALA A 86 -18.58 -2.31 10.37
C ALA A 86 -17.05 -2.08 10.39
N ILE A 87 -16.52 -1.25 9.50
CA ILE A 87 -15.10 -0.88 9.51
C ILE A 87 -14.87 0.13 10.62
N THR A 88 -14.07 -0.28 11.60
CA THR A 88 -13.76 0.55 12.78
C THR A 88 -12.78 1.67 12.45
N GLU A 89 -12.82 2.75 13.22
CA GLU A 89 -11.82 3.82 13.15
C GLU A 89 -10.40 3.28 13.38
N ALA A 90 -10.24 2.32 14.30
CA ALA A 90 -8.96 1.66 14.54
C ALA A 90 -8.40 0.95 13.30
N GLN A 91 -9.24 0.27 12.50
CA GLN A 91 -8.80 -0.36 11.26
C GLN A 91 -8.37 0.68 10.20
N VAL A 92 -9.06 1.83 10.18
CA VAL A 92 -8.72 2.96 9.31
C VAL A 92 -7.39 3.59 9.73
N ASP A 93 -7.16 3.77 11.02
CA ASP A 93 -5.90 4.30 11.56
C ASP A 93 -4.74 3.32 11.33
N ASP A 94 -4.98 2.02 11.46
CA ASP A 94 -3.98 0.99 11.19
C ASP A 94 -3.54 1.00 9.73
N ILE A 95 -4.47 1.07 8.78
CA ILE A 95 -4.10 1.10 7.36
C ILE A 95 -3.38 2.40 7.00
N GLU A 96 -3.73 3.53 7.61
CA GLU A 96 -3.03 4.81 7.43
C GLU A 96 -1.60 4.76 7.99
N ARG A 97 -1.41 4.17 9.18
CA ARG A 97 -0.09 3.97 9.79
C ARG A 97 0.79 3.07 8.92
N ILE A 98 0.26 1.94 8.45
CA ILE A 98 0.97 0.99 7.58
C ILE A 98 1.36 1.67 6.26
N ALA A 99 0.42 2.35 5.61
CA ALA A 99 0.67 3.07 4.37
C ALA A 99 1.75 4.15 4.53
N THR A 100 1.70 4.92 5.62
CA THR A 100 2.69 5.94 5.94
C THR A 100 4.07 5.33 6.14
N HIS A 101 4.17 4.24 6.90
CA HIS A 101 5.41 3.51 7.11
C HIS A 101 6.03 3.05 5.79
N TRP A 102 5.24 2.39 4.93
CA TRP A 102 5.75 1.89 3.65
C TRP A 102 6.08 2.98 2.64
N CYS A 103 5.33 4.09 2.62
CA CYS A 103 5.70 5.27 1.85
C CYS A 103 7.06 5.82 2.30
N GLN A 104 7.32 5.88 3.61
CA GLN A 104 8.62 6.32 4.10
C GLN A 104 9.75 5.38 3.67
N CYS A 105 9.55 4.05 3.78
CA CYS A 105 10.54 3.07 3.33
C CYS A 105 10.83 3.16 1.82
N VAL A 106 9.79 3.27 0.99
CA VAL A 106 9.91 3.39 -0.48
C VAL A 106 10.59 4.70 -0.86
N LYS A 107 10.25 5.81 -0.20
CA LYS A 107 10.91 7.10 -0.42
C LYS A 107 12.41 7.05 -0.10
N THR A 108 12.80 6.40 1.00
CA THR A 108 14.22 6.21 1.31
C THR A 108 14.92 5.40 0.22
N LEU A 109 14.32 4.30 -0.26
CA LEU A 109 14.89 3.50 -1.35
C LEU A 109 15.04 4.31 -2.65
N GLN A 110 14.05 5.12 -3.00
CA GLN A 110 14.09 6.00 -4.17
C GLN A 110 15.27 6.97 -4.08
N GLN A 111 15.40 7.69 -2.96
CA GLN A 111 16.47 8.66 -2.74
C GLN A 111 17.87 8.02 -2.76
N GLU A 112 18.00 6.80 -2.23
CA GLU A 112 19.25 6.04 -2.32
C GLU A 112 19.55 5.64 -3.78
N THR A 113 18.53 5.29 -4.56
CA THR A 113 18.68 4.86 -5.97
C THR A 113 19.06 6.03 -6.88
N GLU A 114 18.56 7.24 -6.61
CA GLU A 114 18.90 8.46 -7.36
C GLU A 114 20.36 8.90 -7.19
N GLN A 115 21.05 8.40 -6.15
CA GLN A 115 22.44 8.73 -5.83
C GLN A 115 23.45 7.71 -6.39
N LEU A 116 22.98 6.66 -7.08
CA LEU A 116 23.81 5.64 -7.73
C LEU A 116 24.25 6.09 -9.13
#